data_AF-A0ABD3TGF4-F1
#
_entry.id   AF-A0ABD3TGF4-F1
#
_cell.length_a   1.000
_cell.length_b   1.000
_cell.length_c   1.000
_cell.angle_alpha   90.00
_cell.angle_beta   90.00
_cell.angle_gamma   90.00
#
_symmetry.space_group_name_H-M   'P 1'
#
loop_
_entity.id
_entity.type
_entity.pdbx_description
1 polymer ?
#
loop_
_entity_poly.entity_id
_entity_poly.type
_entity_poly.pdbx_seq_one_letter_code
_entity_poly.pdbx_strand_id
1 'polypeptide(L)'
;MHGVNQIYKGIEDSGISIDVIISTFYVFKRTMFPFKASEAKLFNNTKRIEAVDYLLDAQAWDKKDGKKIVPDVDHVMLFTRYNMYFDTPENTGVVGFTHTGGVCSTGKRISIVEERGLFWTIFTAAHELGHSLGACHDGEDCAKACKASDSFIMSAKVTDLNMTSSANNPWRFSICSVRSFKETLMRKPCVLEQGEVFNAQEYQSYVENQPGETYDATEQCRFLTNRYSKVCEIVMKPFAKYLRELSDFHD
;
A
#
# COMPACT_ATOMS: atom_id res chain seq x y z
N MET A 1 -0.74 -7.12 -4.01
CA MET A 1 -1.16 -6.24 -5.13
C MET A 1 -2.63 -6.40 -5.51
N HIS A 2 -3.21 -7.60 -5.58
CA HIS A 2 -4.66 -7.74 -5.82
C HIS A 2 -5.52 -6.87 -4.89
N GLY A 3 -5.29 -6.94 -3.57
CA GLY A 3 -5.99 -6.08 -2.62
C GLY A 3 -5.78 -4.58 -2.82
N VAL A 4 -4.61 -4.15 -3.34
CA VAL A 4 -4.38 -2.75 -3.71
C VAL A 4 -5.29 -2.38 -4.88
N ASN A 5 -5.35 -3.22 -5.92
CA ASN A 5 -6.25 -3.02 -7.05
C ASN A 5 -7.73 -2.94 -6.60
N GLN A 6 -8.16 -3.81 -5.68
CA GLN A 6 -9.53 -3.79 -5.15
C GLN A 6 -9.87 -2.47 -4.44
N ILE A 7 -8.92 -1.88 -3.70
CA ILE A 7 -9.10 -0.56 -3.09
C ILE A 7 -9.37 0.53 -4.16
N TYR A 8 -8.58 0.53 -5.24
CA TYR A 8 -8.75 1.51 -6.32
C TYR A 8 -10.03 1.27 -7.13
N LYS A 9 -10.41 0.00 -7.37
CA LYS A 9 -11.71 -0.36 -7.96
C LYS A 9 -12.91 0.04 -7.09
N GLY A 10 -12.70 0.16 -5.78
CA GLY A 10 -13.71 0.64 -4.84
C GLY A 10 -13.99 2.15 -4.89
N ILE A 11 -13.36 2.90 -5.80
CA ILE A 11 -13.66 4.32 -5.99
C ILE A 11 -15.08 4.48 -6.57
N GLU A 12 -15.99 5.00 -5.77
CA GLU A 12 -17.38 5.28 -6.15
C GLU A 12 -17.51 6.64 -6.87
N ASP A 13 -16.91 6.77 -8.06
CA ASP A 13 -17.02 7.96 -8.90
C ASP A 13 -17.01 7.58 -10.39
N SER A 14 -18.10 7.86 -11.11
CA SER A 14 -18.29 7.45 -12.51
C SER A 14 -17.35 8.14 -13.51
N GLY A 15 -16.68 9.22 -13.11
CA GLY A 15 -15.75 9.98 -13.94
C GLY A 15 -14.32 9.47 -13.88
N ILE A 16 -14.04 8.36 -13.19
CA ILE A 16 -12.69 7.80 -13.05
C ILE A 16 -12.75 6.29 -12.83
N SER A 17 -11.81 5.58 -13.45
CA SER A 17 -11.52 4.18 -13.15
C SER A 17 -10.01 4.02 -13.10
N ILE A 18 -9.51 3.34 -12.08
CA ILE A 18 -8.08 3.05 -11.93
C ILE A 18 -7.92 1.55 -11.73
N ASP A 19 -7.21 0.91 -12.65
CA ASP A 19 -6.78 -0.47 -12.55
C ASP A 19 -5.29 -0.52 -12.19
N VAL A 20 -4.96 -1.14 -11.07
CA VAL A 20 -3.56 -1.37 -10.66
C VAL A 20 -3.10 -2.72 -11.20
N ILE A 21 -2.29 -2.68 -12.25
CA ILE A 21 -1.80 -3.85 -12.98
C ILE A 21 -0.33 -4.12 -12.62
N ILE A 22 0.02 -5.40 -12.47
CA ILE A 22 1.42 -5.83 -12.32
C ILE A 22 1.96 -6.16 -13.70
N SER A 23 2.77 -5.27 -14.27
CA SER A 23 3.42 -5.50 -15.58
C SER A 23 4.75 -6.24 -15.47
N THR A 24 5.33 -6.30 -14.27
CA THR A 24 6.54 -7.07 -13.95
C THR A 24 6.73 -7.16 -12.43
N PHE A 25 7.53 -8.11 -11.95
CA PHE A 25 8.03 -8.10 -10.58
C PHE A 25 9.45 -8.68 -10.48
N TYR A 26 10.20 -8.20 -9.49
CA TYR A 26 11.56 -8.67 -9.21
C TYR A 26 11.66 -9.09 -7.75
N VAL A 27 12.24 -10.27 -7.51
CA VAL A 27 12.57 -10.73 -6.16
C VAL A 27 14.08 -10.69 -5.99
N PHE A 28 14.56 -9.72 -5.23
CA PHE A 28 15.99 -9.57 -4.97
C PHE A 28 16.42 -10.44 -3.80
N LYS A 29 17.43 -11.29 -4.02
CA LYS A 29 18.16 -11.93 -2.92
C LYS A 29 19.04 -10.88 -2.25
N ARG A 30 19.29 -11.02 -0.94
CA ARG A 30 20.10 -10.09 -0.14
C ARG A 30 21.46 -9.74 -0.78
N THR A 31 22.11 -10.69 -1.45
CA THR A 31 23.42 -10.51 -2.09
C THR A 31 23.36 -9.74 -3.43
N MET A 32 22.17 -9.60 -4.00
CA MET A 32 21.92 -8.91 -5.28
C MET A 32 21.04 -7.68 -5.10
N PHE A 33 20.76 -7.30 -3.85
CA PHE A 33 19.91 -6.17 -3.53
C PHE A 33 20.62 -4.88 -3.98
N PRO A 34 20.06 -4.13 -4.95
CA PRO A 34 20.78 -3.03 -5.59
C PRO A 34 20.80 -1.75 -4.74
N PHE A 35 19.98 -1.70 -3.69
CA PHE A 35 19.87 -0.59 -2.76
C PHE A 35 20.77 -0.88 -1.55
N LYS A 36 21.27 0.15 -0.87
CA LYS A 36 22.26 -0.01 0.18
C LYS A 36 21.63 -0.48 1.50
N ALA A 37 21.07 -1.69 1.50
CA ALA A 37 20.61 -2.39 2.70
C ALA A 37 21.70 -2.55 3.78
N SER A 38 22.98 -2.35 3.43
CA SER A 38 24.12 -2.27 4.36
C SER A 38 24.13 -1.00 5.22
N GLU A 39 23.46 0.07 4.80
CA GLU A 39 23.28 1.30 5.59
C GLU A 39 22.19 1.15 6.66
N ALA A 40 21.48 0.00 6.71
CA ALA A 40 20.56 -0.31 7.78
C ALA A 40 21.27 -0.29 9.14
N LYS A 41 20.88 0.65 10.00
CA LYS A 41 21.48 0.87 11.32
C LYS A 41 20.84 -0.05 12.36
N LEU A 42 21.65 -0.56 13.27
CA LEU A 42 21.14 -1.29 14.44
C LEU A 42 20.66 -0.28 15.48
N PHE A 43 19.40 -0.39 15.85
CA PHE A 43 18.81 0.36 16.95
C PHE A 43 17.99 -0.60 17.83
N ASN A 44 18.36 -0.72 19.11
CA ASN A 44 17.76 -1.69 20.04
C ASN A 44 17.62 -3.10 19.44
N ASN A 45 18.72 -3.65 18.90
CA ASN A 45 18.80 -4.96 18.24
C ASN A 45 17.93 -5.14 16.99
N THR A 46 17.28 -4.06 16.51
CA THR A 46 16.48 -4.07 15.29
C THR A 46 17.22 -3.33 14.20
N LYS A 47 17.33 -3.92 13.01
CA LYS A 47 17.86 -3.20 11.84
C LYS A 47 16.79 -2.27 11.29
N ARG A 48 17.13 -0.99 11.16
CA ARG A 48 16.24 0.03 10.62
C ARG A 48 16.89 0.75 9.45
N ILE A 49 16.09 1.22 8.50
CA ILE A 49 16.53 2.02 7.36
C ILE A 49 15.83 3.38 7.39
N GLU A 50 16.56 4.44 7.03
CA GLU A 50 15.98 5.78 6.90
C GLU A 50 15.16 5.81 5.59
N ALA A 51 13.91 6.27 5.67
CA ALA A 51 12.96 6.18 4.56
C ALA A 51 13.36 7.05 3.36
N VAL A 52 13.86 8.26 3.59
CA VAL A 52 14.33 9.18 2.55
C VAL A 52 15.56 8.60 1.84
N ASP A 53 16.57 8.15 2.58
CA ASP A 53 17.78 7.54 2.01
C ASP A 53 17.42 6.32 1.16
N TYR A 54 16.51 5.47 1.66
CA TYR A 54 16.07 4.29 0.95
C TYR A 54 15.30 4.61 -0.35
N LEU A 55 14.44 5.64 -0.32
CA LEU A 55 13.78 6.12 -1.52
C LEU A 55 14.81 6.67 -2.51
N LEU A 56 15.79 7.47 -2.07
CA LEU A 56 16.83 8.04 -2.92
C LEU A 56 17.68 6.97 -3.62
N ASP A 57 18.04 5.90 -2.91
CA ASP A 57 18.70 4.73 -3.50
C ASP A 57 17.83 4.08 -4.59
N ALA A 58 16.53 3.93 -4.33
CA ALA A 58 15.60 3.37 -5.30
C ALA A 58 15.47 4.25 -6.55
N GLN A 59 15.49 5.58 -6.38
CA GLN A 59 15.50 6.53 -7.48
C GLN A 59 16.77 6.48 -8.30
N ALA A 60 17.93 6.36 -7.66
CA ALA A 60 19.21 6.21 -8.34
C ALA A 60 19.22 4.92 -9.19
N TRP A 61 18.58 3.86 -8.70
CA TRP A 61 18.41 2.61 -9.44
C TRP A 61 17.47 2.75 -10.65
N ASP A 62 16.31 3.39 -10.51
CA ASP A 62 15.37 3.64 -11.63
C ASP A 62 15.96 4.57 -12.70
N LYS A 63 16.80 5.55 -12.30
CA LYS A 63 17.48 6.47 -13.21
C LYS A 63 18.71 5.88 -13.91
N LYS A 64 19.15 4.65 -13.59
CA LYS A 64 20.41 4.12 -14.10
C LYS A 64 20.31 3.74 -15.58
N ASP A 65 20.45 4.75 -16.43
CA ASP A 65 20.51 4.64 -17.89
C ASP A 65 21.65 3.71 -18.31
N GLY A 66 21.35 2.78 -19.22
CA GLY A 66 22.33 1.87 -19.83
C GLY A 66 22.11 0.38 -19.55
N LYS A 67 21.22 0.04 -18.60
CA LYS A 67 20.62 -1.29 -18.49
C LYS A 67 19.13 -1.07 -18.25
N LYS A 68 18.24 -1.50 -19.15
CA LYS A 68 16.79 -1.57 -18.91
C LYS A 68 16.51 -2.58 -17.80
N ILE A 69 16.88 -2.26 -16.55
CA ILE A 69 16.63 -3.11 -15.38
C ILE A 69 15.16 -2.95 -14.97
N VAL A 70 14.65 -1.71 -15.04
CA VAL A 70 13.23 -1.39 -14.85
C VAL A 70 12.55 -1.33 -16.22
N PRO A 71 11.50 -2.12 -16.47
CA PRO A 71 10.70 -2.00 -17.69
C PRO A 71 10.00 -0.65 -17.76
N ASP A 72 9.39 -0.37 -18.91
CA ASP A 72 8.56 0.82 -19.03
C ASP A 72 7.26 0.60 -18.25
N VAL A 73 7.12 1.27 -17.11
CA VAL A 73 6.00 1.16 -16.18
C VAL A 73 5.64 2.54 -15.63
N ASP A 74 4.38 2.76 -15.27
CA ASP A 74 3.95 4.07 -14.75
C ASP A 74 4.47 4.34 -13.34
N HIS A 75 4.60 3.27 -12.53
CA HIS A 75 5.00 3.34 -11.13
C HIS A 75 5.73 2.06 -10.68
N VAL A 76 6.68 2.21 -9.77
CA VAL A 76 7.47 1.13 -9.16
C VAL A 76 7.19 1.10 -7.67
N MET A 77 6.83 -0.06 -7.13
CA MET A 77 6.68 -0.28 -5.69
C MET A 77 7.77 -1.20 -5.17
N LEU A 78 8.53 -0.74 -4.19
CA LEU A 78 9.53 -1.53 -3.48
C LEU A 78 8.99 -1.96 -2.11
N PHE A 79 8.88 -3.26 -1.88
CA PHE A 79 8.47 -3.83 -0.60
C PHE A 79 9.68 -4.28 0.20
N THR A 80 9.71 -3.96 1.49
CA THR A 80 10.84 -4.25 2.37
C THR A 80 10.40 -4.77 3.73
N ARG A 81 11.18 -5.69 4.32
CA ARG A 81 11.01 -6.13 5.72
C ARG A 81 11.92 -5.39 6.71
N TYR A 82 12.66 -4.39 6.23
CA TYR A 82 13.36 -3.50 7.14
C TYR A 82 12.37 -2.53 7.78
N ASN A 83 12.48 -2.35 9.09
CA ASN A 83 11.71 -1.32 9.78
C ASN A 83 12.20 0.05 9.32
N MET A 84 11.30 0.90 8.86
CA MET A 84 11.65 2.24 8.42
C MET A 84 11.60 3.24 9.58
N TYR A 85 12.36 4.30 9.44
CA TYR A 85 12.29 5.48 10.30
C TYR A 85 12.46 6.74 9.47
N PHE A 86 12.03 7.88 10.02
CA PHE A 86 12.19 9.19 9.41
C PHE A 86 12.96 10.11 10.35
N ASP A 87 14.00 10.78 9.84
CA ASP A 87 14.88 11.69 10.59
C ASP A 87 15.72 10.99 11.69
N THR A 88 15.08 10.46 12.75
CA THR A 88 15.77 9.74 13.83
C THR A 88 15.32 8.28 13.93
N PRO A 89 16.21 7.34 14.31
CA PRO A 89 15.86 5.92 14.42
C PRO A 89 14.66 5.62 15.31
N GLU A 90 14.37 6.47 16.30
CA GLU A 90 13.22 6.37 17.21
C GLU A 90 11.88 6.62 16.53
N ASN A 91 11.85 7.44 15.48
CA ASN A 91 10.64 7.84 14.78
C ASN A 91 10.23 6.81 13.71
N THR A 92 9.58 5.74 14.15
CA THR A 92 9.16 4.60 13.30
C THR A 92 7.70 4.68 12.85
N GLY A 93 7.12 5.89 12.86
CA GLY A 93 5.75 6.11 12.39
C GLY A 93 5.61 5.97 10.89
N VAL A 94 6.70 6.20 10.14
CA VAL A 94 6.75 6.02 8.69
C VAL A 94 6.77 4.53 8.34
N VAL A 95 5.85 4.12 7.48
CA VAL A 95 5.74 2.74 6.96
C VAL A 95 5.74 2.70 5.43
N GLY A 96 5.70 3.86 4.79
CA GLY A 96 5.79 4.03 3.35
C GLY A 96 6.34 5.42 3.04
N PHE A 97 6.88 5.59 1.83
CA PHE A 97 7.33 6.90 1.38
C PHE A 97 7.33 6.98 -0.15
N THR A 98 6.93 8.12 -0.71
CA THR A 98 6.96 8.38 -2.15
C THR A 98 7.01 9.89 -2.45
N HIS A 99 7.09 10.25 -3.73
CA HIS A 99 6.85 11.61 -4.19
C HIS A 99 5.40 11.83 -4.59
N THR A 100 4.80 12.90 -4.08
CA THR A 100 3.46 13.32 -4.54
C THR A 100 3.48 13.71 -6.02
N GLY A 101 2.58 13.12 -6.82
CA GLY A 101 2.50 13.35 -8.27
C GLY A 101 3.68 12.76 -9.06
N GLY A 102 4.41 11.81 -8.45
CA GLY A 102 5.60 11.18 -9.04
C GLY A 102 5.33 10.25 -10.21
N VAL A 103 4.08 9.82 -10.41
CA VAL A 103 3.71 8.87 -11.47
C VAL A 103 4.26 9.27 -12.84
N CYS A 104 4.75 8.26 -13.59
CA CYS A 104 5.39 8.38 -14.90
C CYS A 104 6.62 9.26 -14.98
N SER A 105 7.20 9.66 -13.86
CA SER A 105 8.38 10.52 -13.84
C SER A 105 9.55 9.67 -13.37
N THR A 106 10.46 9.29 -14.29
CA THR A 106 11.63 8.45 -13.97
C THR A 106 12.38 9.01 -12.76
N GLY A 107 12.60 8.15 -11.78
CA GLY A 107 13.22 8.47 -10.51
C GLY A 107 12.36 9.30 -9.55
N LYS A 108 11.07 9.46 -9.82
CA LYS A 108 10.05 9.96 -8.87
C LYS A 108 8.83 9.05 -8.80
N ARG A 109 8.62 8.19 -9.81
CA ARG A 109 7.56 7.18 -9.91
C ARG A 109 7.73 5.98 -8.97
N ILE A 110 8.28 6.19 -7.77
CA ILE A 110 8.70 5.11 -6.88
C ILE A 110 8.05 5.30 -5.52
N SER A 111 7.46 4.24 -4.98
CA SER A 111 7.09 4.15 -3.58
C SER A 111 7.86 3.04 -2.89
N ILE A 112 8.29 3.29 -1.65
CA ILE A 112 8.81 2.27 -0.74
C ILE A 112 7.74 1.93 0.28
N VAL A 113 7.59 0.64 0.62
CA VAL A 113 6.55 0.13 1.51
C VAL A 113 7.18 -0.88 2.47
N GLU A 114 7.03 -0.62 3.77
CA GLU A 114 7.37 -1.56 4.83
C GLU A 114 6.29 -2.64 4.91
N GLU A 115 6.70 -3.90 4.82
CA GLU A 115 5.82 -5.05 4.93
C GLU A 115 5.49 -5.29 6.42
N ARG A 116 4.23 -5.05 6.78
CA ARG A 116 3.70 -5.23 8.15
C ARG A 116 2.51 -6.20 8.18
N GLY A 117 2.70 -7.39 7.64
CA GLY A 117 1.64 -8.35 7.43
C GLY A 117 0.76 -7.98 6.23
N LEU A 118 -0.09 -8.92 5.81
CA LEU A 118 -0.83 -8.82 4.54
C LEU A 118 -1.67 -7.54 4.46
N PHE A 119 -2.51 -7.33 5.46
CA PHE A 119 -3.55 -6.31 5.44
C PHE A 119 -2.96 -4.88 5.51
N TRP A 120 -2.06 -4.59 6.46
CA TRP A 120 -1.43 -3.27 6.58
C TRP A 120 -0.56 -2.93 5.37
N THR A 121 0.13 -3.91 4.80
CA THR A 121 0.95 -3.70 3.60
C THR A 121 0.10 -3.28 2.40
N ILE A 122 -1.10 -3.85 2.24
CA ILE A 122 -2.05 -3.45 1.19
C ILE A 122 -2.47 -1.99 1.38
N PHE A 123 -2.85 -1.61 2.61
CA PHE A 123 -3.25 -0.25 2.93
C PHE A 123 -2.12 0.75 2.65
N THR A 124 -0.92 0.50 3.18
CA THR A 124 0.24 1.37 2.96
C THR A 124 0.58 1.49 1.49
N ALA A 125 0.61 0.38 0.74
CA ALA A 125 0.89 0.44 -0.70
C ALA A 125 -0.17 1.26 -1.47
N ALA A 126 -1.45 1.16 -1.09
CA ALA A 126 -2.50 1.98 -1.69
C ALA A 126 -2.34 3.46 -1.36
N HIS A 127 -1.99 3.79 -0.12
CA HIS A 127 -1.70 5.15 0.35
C HIS A 127 -0.53 5.78 -0.42
N GLU A 128 0.60 5.08 -0.52
CA GLU A 128 1.76 5.59 -1.26
C GLU A 128 1.48 5.74 -2.75
N LEU A 129 0.72 4.82 -3.37
CA LEU A 129 0.28 5.02 -4.75
C LEU A 129 -0.64 6.26 -4.87
N GLY A 130 -1.44 6.55 -3.85
CA GLY A 130 -2.32 7.72 -3.83
C GLY A 130 -1.52 9.01 -3.85
N HIS A 131 -0.44 9.08 -3.07
CA HIS A 131 0.54 10.16 -3.19
C HIS A 131 1.15 10.23 -4.58
N SER A 132 1.62 9.11 -5.16
CA SER A 132 2.18 9.10 -6.53
C SER A 132 1.19 9.63 -7.57
N LEU A 133 -0.11 9.39 -7.39
CA LEU A 133 -1.23 9.91 -8.18
C LEU A 133 -1.67 11.34 -7.80
N GLY A 134 -0.92 12.02 -6.93
CA GLY A 134 -1.04 13.45 -6.64
C GLY A 134 -1.85 13.82 -5.40
N ALA A 135 -2.40 12.86 -4.66
CA ALA A 135 -3.13 13.17 -3.44
C ALA A 135 -2.19 13.62 -2.29
N CYS A 136 -2.62 14.63 -1.53
CA CYS A 136 -2.04 14.98 -0.24
C CYS A 136 -2.72 14.21 0.90
N HIS A 137 -2.26 14.39 2.14
CA HIS A 137 -3.01 13.86 3.28
C HIS A 137 -4.31 14.64 3.49
N ASP A 138 -5.37 13.92 3.86
CA ASP A 138 -6.63 14.55 4.25
C ASP A 138 -6.41 15.46 5.47
N GLY A 139 -6.93 16.69 5.40
CA GLY A 139 -6.77 17.71 6.44
C GLY A 139 -5.57 18.65 6.24
N GLU A 140 -4.64 18.35 5.32
CA GLU A 140 -3.60 19.30 4.90
C GLU A 140 -4.17 20.40 4.01
N ASP A 141 -3.43 21.50 3.80
CA ASP A 141 -3.92 22.65 3.04
C ASP A 141 -4.39 22.30 1.62
N CYS A 142 -3.74 21.35 0.93
CA CYS A 142 -4.16 20.86 -0.39
C CYS A 142 -5.40 19.94 -0.37
N ALA A 143 -5.83 19.44 0.78
CA ALA A 143 -7.00 18.57 0.94
C ALA A 143 -7.87 18.97 2.13
N LYS A 144 -7.88 20.26 2.49
CA LYS A 144 -8.49 20.79 3.72
C LYS A 144 -10.01 20.59 3.82
N ALA A 145 -10.67 20.37 2.69
CA ALA A 145 -12.10 20.06 2.62
C ALA A 145 -12.43 18.65 3.15
N CYS A 146 -11.47 17.75 3.19
CA CYS A 146 -11.59 16.39 3.71
C CYS A 146 -10.88 16.32 5.06
N LYS A 147 -11.56 15.88 6.12
CA LYS A 147 -10.99 15.95 7.47
C LYS A 147 -10.12 14.72 7.73
N ALA A 148 -8.97 14.93 8.36
CA ALA A 148 -8.13 13.83 8.85
C ALA A 148 -8.89 12.86 9.78
N SER A 149 -9.88 13.37 10.53
CA SER A 149 -10.71 12.58 11.45
C SER A 149 -11.62 11.57 10.74
N ASP A 150 -11.92 11.76 9.45
CA ASP A 150 -12.82 10.87 8.70
C ASP A 150 -12.12 9.56 8.29
N SER A 151 -10.81 9.48 8.55
CA SER A 151 -10.01 8.24 8.52
C SER A 151 -10.10 7.50 7.17
N PHE A 152 -10.13 8.27 6.08
CA PHE A 152 -9.93 7.75 4.72
C PHE A 152 -8.49 7.26 4.53
N ILE A 153 -8.23 6.55 3.43
CA ILE A 153 -6.92 5.97 3.12
C ILE A 153 -5.80 7.00 3.18
N MET A 154 -6.04 8.25 2.73
CA MET A 154 -5.03 9.31 2.72
C MET A 154 -4.92 10.06 4.05
N SER A 155 -5.41 9.54 5.18
CA SER A 155 -5.12 10.13 6.49
C SER A 155 -3.63 9.98 6.83
N ALA A 156 -3.01 11.07 7.32
CA ALA A 156 -1.59 11.12 7.68
C ALA A 156 -1.21 10.14 8.81
N LYS A 157 -2.18 9.80 9.65
CA LYS A 157 -2.02 8.82 10.72
C LYS A 157 -2.89 7.63 10.39
N VAL A 158 -2.25 6.47 10.35
CA VAL A 158 -2.97 5.20 10.34
C VAL A 158 -3.77 5.13 11.63
N THR A 159 -5.07 5.38 11.56
CA THR A 159 -5.97 5.20 12.69
C THR A 159 -6.01 3.74 13.03
N ASP A 160 -5.91 3.41 14.32
CA ASP A 160 -6.18 2.07 14.82
C ASP A 160 -7.50 1.60 14.21
N LEU A 161 -7.46 0.54 13.40
CA LEU A 161 -8.65 -0.09 12.81
C LEU A 161 -9.53 -0.76 13.86
N ASN A 162 -9.34 -0.44 15.15
CA ASN A 162 -10.28 -0.75 16.21
C ASN A 162 -11.60 -0.05 15.85
N MET A 163 -12.49 -0.81 15.21
CA MET A 163 -13.80 -0.45 14.65
C MET A 163 -14.82 0.05 15.69
N THR A 164 -14.38 0.59 16.82
CA THR A 164 -15.22 0.80 18.00
C THR A 164 -15.73 2.21 18.21
N SER A 165 -15.36 3.23 17.42
CA SER A 165 -16.13 4.49 17.44
C SER A 165 -15.79 5.47 16.32
N SER A 166 -16.85 5.86 15.59
CA SER A 166 -17.03 7.13 14.88
C SER A 166 -16.47 7.22 13.44
N ALA A 167 -17.30 6.82 12.48
CA ALA A 167 -17.22 7.17 11.04
C ALA A 167 -15.89 6.81 10.34
N ASN A 168 -15.52 5.54 10.37
CA ASN A 168 -14.30 5.03 9.77
C ASN A 168 -14.50 4.70 8.27
N ASN A 169 -13.76 5.39 7.39
CA ASN A 169 -13.67 5.06 5.96
C ASN A 169 -12.31 4.45 5.54
N PRO A 170 -11.75 3.45 6.28
CA PRO A 170 -10.37 3.01 6.11
C PRO A 170 -10.09 2.32 4.76
N TRP A 171 -11.14 1.98 4.03
CA TRP A 171 -11.07 1.30 2.73
C TRP A 171 -11.35 2.21 1.54
N ARG A 172 -11.59 3.51 1.79
CA ARG A 172 -12.04 4.44 0.76
C ARG A 172 -11.08 5.61 0.67
N PHE A 173 -10.97 6.13 -0.55
CA PHE A 173 -10.38 7.42 -0.80
C PHE A 173 -11.40 8.52 -0.53
N SER A 174 -10.95 9.65 -0.01
CA SER A 174 -11.79 10.84 0.15
C SER A 174 -12.08 11.46 -1.21
N ILE A 175 -13.10 12.33 -1.29
CA ILE A 175 -13.36 13.12 -2.50
C ILE A 175 -12.17 14.03 -2.88
N CYS A 176 -11.33 14.42 -1.92
CA CYS A 176 -10.13 15.23 -2.17
C CYS A 176 -9.04 14.40 -2.87
N SER A 177 -8.85 13.14 -2.44
CA SER A 177 -7.93 12.22 -3.12
C SER A 177 -8.42 11.93 -4.54
N VAL A 178 -9.71 11.60 -4.72
CA VAL A 178 -10.30 11.30 -6.04
C VAL A 178 -10.18 12.48 -7.00
N ARG A 179 -10.38 13.73 -6.52
CA ARG A 179 -10.14 14.93 -7.33
C ARG A 179 -8.68 15.02 -7.79
N SER A 180 -7.74 14.79 -6.89
CA SER A 180 -6.30 14.82 -7.19
C SER A 180 -5.92 13.75 -8.22
N PHE A 181 -6.49 12.55 -8.10
CA PHE A 181 -6.29 11.47 -9.07
C PHE A 181 -6.75 11.89 -10.45
N LYS A 182 -7.98 12.43 -10.58
CA LYS A 182 -8.51 12.93 -11.85
C LYS A 182 -7.59 13.98 -12.49
N GLU A 183 -7.12 14.95 -11.70
CA GLU A 183 -6.21 15.98 -12.19
C GLU A 183 -4.89 15.41 -12.70
N THR A 184 -4.32 14.43 -12.00
CA THR A 184 -3.09 13.75 -12.41
C THR A 184 -3.31 12.94 -13.68
N LEU A 185 -4.36 12.12 -13.75
CA LEU A 185 -4.68 11.30 -14.94
C LEU A 185 -4.88 12.18 -16.19
N MET A 186 -5.50 13.35 -16.05
CA MET A 186 -5.64 14.31 -17.17
C MET A 186 -4.31 14.90 -17.63
N ARG A 187 -3.32 15.03 -16.74
CA ARG A 187 -2.00 15.64 -17.03
C ARG A 187 -0.93 14.63 -17.43
N LYS A 188 -1.14 13.35 -17.17
CA LYS A 188 -0.15 12.27 -17.34
C LYS A 188 -0.72 11.19 -18.27
N PRO A 189 -0.51 11.28 -19.59
CA PRO A 189 -1.14 10.36 -20.55
C PRO A 189 -0.61 8.92 -20.51
N CYS A 190 0.59 8.69 -19.98
CA CYS A 190 1.19 7.35 -19.74
C CYS A 190 0.24 6.36 -19.04
N VAL A 191 -0.48 6.82 -18.01
CA VAL A 191 -1.44 5.99 -17.23
C VAL A 191 -2.78 5.76 -17.94
N LEU A 192 -2.95 6.29 -19.16
CA LEU A 192 -4.13 6.04 -20.00
C LEU A 192 -3.91 4.88 -20.97
N GLU A 193 -2.66 4.43 -21.14
CA GLU A 193 -2.34 3.27 -21.95
C GLU A 193 -2.78 1.99 -21.23
N GLN A 194 -3.28 1.00 -21.97
CA GLN A 194 -3.64 -0.28 -21.38
C GLN A 194 -2.37 -1.04 -20.99
N GLY A 195 -2.19 -1.26 -19.68
CA GLY A 195 -1.12 -2.10 -19.17
C GLY A 195 -1.30 -3.56 -19.57
N GLU A 196 -0.20 -4.22 -19.93
CA GLU A 196 -0.17 -5.67 -20.11
C GLU A 196 0.12 -6.36 -18.77
N VAL A 197 -0.75 -7.30 -18.38
CA VAL A 197 -0.56 -8.10 -17.16
C VAL A 197 0.61 -9.06 -17.38
N PHE A 198 1.61 -9.01 -16.49
CA PHE A 198 2.69 -9.99 -16.48
C PHE A 198 2.15 -11.39 -16.22
N ASN A 199 2.46 -12.33 -17.11
CA ASN A 199 2.01 -13.73 -17.02
C ASN A 199 0.52 -13.83 -16.65
N ALA A 200 -0.35 -13.31 -17.52
CA ALA A 200 -1.78 -13.20 -17.26
C ALA A 200 -2.43 -14.49 -16.73
N GLN A 201 -2.00 -15.67 -17.20
CA GLN A 201 -2.53 -16.95 -16.72
C GLN A 201 -2.18 -17.23 -15.25
N GLU A 202 -0.92 -17.03 -14.86
CA GLU A 202 -0.49 -17.14 -13.46
C GLU A 202 -1.13 -16.05 -12.61
N TYR A 203 -1.16 -14.81 -13.09
CA TYR A 203 -1.81 -13.70 -12.38
C TYR A 203 -3.28 -13.99 -12.08
N GLN A 204 -4.02 -14.58 -13.03
CA GLN A 204 -5.43 -14.94 -12.82
C GLN A 204 -5.63 -15.83 -11.59
N SER A 205 -4.79 -16.86 -11.43
CA SER A 205 -4.85 -17.74 -10.25
C SER A 205 -4.65 -17.02 -8.92
N TYR A 206 -3.97 -15.86 -8.90
CA TYR A 206 -3.75 -15.05 -7.70
C TYR A 206 -4.84 -14.01 -7.45
N VAL A 207 -5.74 -13.79 -8.41
CA VAL A 207 -6.82 -12.78 -8.32
C VAL A 207 -8.23 -13.39 -8.37
N GLU A 208 -8.33 -14.72 -8.47
CA GLU A 208 -9.59 -15.45 -8.43
C GLU A 208 -10.35 -15.23 -7.12
N ASN A 209 -9.66 -15.24 -5.98
CA ASN A 209 -10.26 -15.13 -4.65
C ASN A 209 -9.79 -13.85 -3.95
N GLN A 210 -10.65 -13.30 -3.10
CA GLN A 210 -10.28 -12.16 -2.26
C GLN A 210 -9.19 -12.57 -1.25
N PRO A 211 -8.37 -11.62 -0.75
CA PRO A 211 -7.28 -11.95 0.16
C PRO A 211 -7.74 -12.66 1.44
N GLY A 212 -8.94 -12.36 1.95
CA GLY A 212 -9.51 -13.01 3.13
C GLY A 212 -10.10 -14.39 2.88
N GLU A 213 -10.39 -14.74 1.62
CA GLU A 213 -10.80 -16.09 1.20
C GLU A 213 -9.57 -16.97 0.95
N THR A 214 -8.50 -16.37 0.43
CA THR A 214 -7.22 -17.04 0.20
C THR A 214 -6.45 -17.28 1.51
N TYR A 215 -6.48 -16.31 2.44
CA TYR A 215 -5.73 -16.36 3.68
C TYR A 215 -6.64 -16.21 4.89
N ASP A 216 -6.78 -17.28 5.67
CA ASP A 216 -7.65 -17.28 6.84
C ASP A 216 -7.10 -16.38 7.97
N ALA A 217 -7.91 -16.16 9.02
CA ALA A 217 -7.52 -15.32 10.14
C ALA A 217 -6.25 -15.80 10.87
N THR A 218 -5.96 -17.10 10.87
CA THR A 218 -4.72 -17.65 11.46
C THR A 218 -3.52 -17.31 10.59
N GLU A 219 -3.64 -17.46 9.26
CA GLU A 219 -2.58 -17.10 8.33
C GLU A 219 -2.29 -15.60 8.36
N GLN A 220 -3.33 -14.76 8.46
CA GLN A 220 -3.17 -13.33 8.65
C GLN A 220 -2.43 -13.01 9.95
N CYS A 221 -2.74 -13.69 11.07
CA CYS A 221 -1.93 -13.57 12.29
C CYS A 221 -0.48 -13.99 12.06
N ARG A 222 -0.23 -15.07 11.32
CA ARG A 222 1.14 -15.53 11.02
C ARG A 222 1.95 -14.51 10.23
N PHE A 223 1.31 -13.80 9.30
CA PHE A 223 1.94 -12.72 8.56
C PHE A 223 2.24 -11.51 9.44
N LEU A 224 1.34 -11.15 10.36
CA LEU A 224 1.51 -9.99 11.23
C LEU A 224 2.63 -10.18 12.27
N THR A 225 2.75 -11.38 12.84
CA THR A 225 3.61 -11.59 14.02
C THR A 225 4.70 -12.62 13.76
N ASN A 226 4.34 -13.90 13.63
CA ASN A 226 5.25 -14.99 13.29
C ASN A 226 4.48 -16.28 12.93
N ARG A 227 5.19 -17.25 12.33
CA ARG A 227 4.64 -18.53 11.88
C ARG A 227 3.92 -19.38 12.94
N TYR A 228 4.13 -19.11 14.23
CA TYR A 228 3.51 -19.85 15.34
C TYR A 228 2.26 -19.16 15.91
N SER A 229 1.94 -17.95 15.43
CA SER A 229 0.78 -17.21 15.91
C SER A 229 -0.53 -17.79 15.39
N LYS A 230 -1.58 -17.55 16.18
CA LYS A 230 -2.95 -18.00 15.94
C LYS A 230 -3.95 -16.92 16.33
N VAL A 231 -5.19 -17.07 15.89
CA VAL A 231 -6.29 -16.18 16.26
C VAL A 231 -6.50 -16.21 17.78
N CYS A 232 -6.68 -15.03 18.37
CA CYS A 232 -7.05 -14.88 19.77
C CYS A 232 -8.51 -15.32 19.97
N GLU A 233 -8.71 -16.52 20.53
CA GLU A 233 -10.05 -17.11 20.77
C GLU A 233 -10.93 -16.30 21.75
N ILE A 234 -10.33 -15.37 22.51
CA ILE A 234 -11.03 -14.52 23.49
C ILE A 234 -11.88 -13.43 22.79
N VAL A 235 -11.56 -13.06 21.55
CA VAL A 235 -12.22 -11.95 20.81
C VAL A 235 -13.39 -12.42 19.93
N MET A 236 -13.58 -13.73 19.75
CA MET A 236 -14.63 -14.28 18.86
C MET A 236 -16.04 -14.37 19.49
N LYS A 237 -16.17 -14.11 20.81
CA LYS A 237 -17.46 -14.25 21.50
C LYS A 237 -18.56 -13.25 21.08
N PRO A 238 -18.29 -12.02 20.60
CA PRO A 238 -19.36 -11.15 20.09
C PRO A 238 -19.68 -11.40 18.61
N PHE A 239 -18.68 -11.77 17.78
CA PHE A 239 -18.87 -11.87 16.32
C PHE A 239 -19.57 -13.16 15.89
N ALA A 240 -19.28 -14.28 16.55
CA ALA A 240 -19.94 -15.56 16.28
C ALA A 240 -21.41 -15.61 16.75
N LYS A 241 -21.85 -14.63 17.55
CA LYS A 241 -23.26 -14.45 17.92
C LYS A 241 -24.02 -13.70 16.81
N TYR A 242 -23.41 -12.67 16.23
CA TYR A 242 -24.00 -11.87 15.16
C TYR A 242 -24.23 -12.67 13.87
N LEU A 243 -23.33 -13.61 13.53
CA LEU A 243 -23.47 -14.46 12.35
C LEU A 243 -24.50 -15.59 12.51
N ARG A 244 -24.82 -16.02 13.75
CA ARG A 244 -25.90 -16.99 14.00
C ARG A 244 -27.27 -16.33 14.02
N GLU A 245 -27.36 -15.10 14.51
CA GLU A 245 -28.61 -14.34 14.49
C GLU A 245 -29.05 -13.95 13.06
N LEU A 246 -28.14 -13.96 12.08
CA LEU A 246 -28.47 -13.76 10.65
C LEU A 246 -28.86 -15.05 9.91
N SER A 247 -28.48 -16.24 10.41
CA SER A 247 -28.94 -17.52 9.85
C SER A 247 -30.34 -17.93 10.33
N ASP A 248 -30.76 -17.45 11.50
CA ASP A 248 -32.07 -17.75 12.09
C ASP A 248 -33.21 -16.82 11.58
N PHE A 249 -32.92 -15.92 10.64
CA PHE A 249 -33.92 -15.05 10.00
C PHE A 249 -34.43 -15.57 8.65
N HIS A 250 -34.00 -16.77 8.23
CA HIS A 250 -34.36 -17.36 6.93
C HIS A 250 -34.89 -18.80 6.98
N ASP A 251 -35.43 -19.25 8.12
CA ASP A 251 -36.27 -20.47 8.19
C ASP A 251 -37.68 -20.15 8.74
#